data_AF-A0A520LXR2-F1
#
_entry.id   AF-A0A520LXR2-F1
#
_cell.length_a   1.000
_cell.length_b   1.000
_cell.length_c   1.000
_cell.angle_alpha   90.00
_cell.angle_beta   90.00
_cell.angle_gamma   90.00
#
_symmetry.space_group_name_H-M   'P 1'
#
loop_
_entity.id
_entity.type
_entity.pdbx_description
1 polymer ?
#
loop_
_entity_poly.entity_id
_entity_poly.type
_entity_poly.pdbx_seq_one_letter_code
_entity_poly.pdbx_strand_id
1 'polypeptide(L)'
;MKIKFTLLGILATMSVVSAQTATTKPVGYHTETAKGNSFTLMGVNVGNAIAAAGEFDADDATDNDADFTALLDDGVSYTVQNITSGESASVNGRDATTLDTDLAVSSGDAYEVRADVTVGSLFGAANEAGLGAGNATTADVVWIPTGDGFAQVFYDDGKGFPPRPAGWRAIGAGGADQAGTSVPFTAGIFIQRRAADDLDIVFVGHVRTEATSFGVGTGFNFLNRVLPVGVALDDTGLEAFIAKGNSGSGDLVWSPDGNGGYAQYYYTDGGGFPPQSAGWKAVGAGDADKGAETLASGYAIQRKGEAGSVSVAIPNGLDL
;
A
#
# COMPACT_ATOMS: atom_id res chain seq x y z
N MET A 1 28.85 8.97 68.65
CA MET A 1 28.89 7.79 67.76
C MET A 1 27.51 7.58 67.14
N LYS A 2 27.38 7.93 65.86
CA LYS A 2 26.53 7.37 64.78
C LYS A 2 26.33 8.46 63.73
N ILE A 3 27.16 8.38 62.70
CA ILE A 3 27.10 9.13 61.45
C ILE A 3 25.86 8.66 60.68
N LYS A 4 25.08 9.59 60.14
CA LYS A 4 24.14 9.31 59.03
C LYS A 4 24.49 10.25 57.88
N PHE A 5 25.15 9.69 56.87
CA PHE A 5 25.17 10.24 55.52
C PHE A 5 23.81 9.95 54.88
N THR A 6 23.21 10.92 54.21
CA THR A 6 22.28 10.62 53.12
C THR A 6 22.51 11.59 51.98
N LEU A 7 23.00 10.99 50.92
CA LEU A 7 23.33 11.47 49.59
C LEU A 7 22.04 11.98 48.90
N LEU A 8 22.00 13.25 48.51
CA LEU A 8 20.96 13.73 47.58
C LEU A 8 21.55 13.68 46.17
N GLY A 9 21.01 12.75 45.37
CA GLY A 9 21.49 12.38 44.06
C GLY A 9 21.34 13.48 43.03
N ILE A 10 22.36 13.56 42.19
CA ILE A 10 22.44 14.29 40.93
C ILE A 10 21.27 13.84 40.04
N LEU A 11 20.44 14.79 39.60
CA LEU A 11 19.44 14.59 38.56
C LEU A 11 20.19 14.49 37.22
N ALA A 12 20.48 13.27 36.80
CA ALA A 12 21.05 12.99 35.49
C ALA A 12 19.95 13.15 34.43
N THR A 13 20.24 14.03 33.48
CA THR A 13 19.61 14.21 32.17
C THR A 13 19.15 12.88 31.54
N MET A 14 17.86 12.72 31.31
CA MET A 14 17.34 11.71 30.38
C MET A 14 17.08 12.40 29.04
N SER A 15 18.06 12.22 28.16
CA SER A 15 17.94 12.00 26.71
C SER A 15 16.66 12.50 26.03
N VAL A 16 16.81 13.59 25.28
CA VAL A 16 16.13 13.83 23.99
C VAL A 16 16.24 12.56 23.15
N VAL A 17 15.09 12.01 22.77
CA VAL A 17 15.00 11.07 21.65
C VAL A 17 14.88 11.94 20.42
N SER A 18 16.01 12.38 19.86
CA SER A 18 15.97 13.01 18.54
C SER A 18 15.41 12.04 17.52
N ALA A 19 14.65 12.51 16.53
CA ALA A 19 14.28 11.70 15.37
C ALA A 19 15.53 10.99 14.83
N GLN A 20 15.58 9.66 14.95
CA GLN A 20 16.76 8.88 14.62
C GLN A 20 16.73 8.48 13.14
N THR A 21 17.91 8.36 12.52
CA THR A 21 18.03 7.60 11.27
C THR A 21 17.52 6.18 11.55
N ALA A 22 16.44 5.81 10.88
CA ALA A 22 15.66 4.63 11.23
C ALA A 22 16.46 3.32 11.22
N THR A 23 16.10 2.40 12.12
CA THR A 23 16.57 1.02 12.09
C THR A 23 16.19 0.33 10.78
N THR A 24 17.15 -0.37 10.15
CA THR A 24 16.92 -1.10 8.90
C THR A 24 15.89 -2.22 9.11
N LYS A 25 14.70 -2.05 8.55
CA LYS A 25 13.68 -3.12 8.48
C LYS A 25 14.09 -4.20 7.47
N PRO A 26 13.54 -5.43 7.58
CA PRO A 26 13.82 -6.51 6.64
C PRO A 26 13.61 -6.06 5.19
N VAL A 27 14.57 -6.42 4.34
CA VAL A 27 14.43 -6.30 2.89
C VAL A 27 13.91 -7.64 2.37
N GLY A 28 12.82 -7.59 1.63
CA GLY A 28 12.18 -8.76 1.03
C GLY A 28 12.19 -8.67 -0.49
N TYR A 29 11.90 -9.81 -1.12
CA TYR A 29 11.49 -9.84 -2.51
C TYR A 29 10.15 -10.56 -2.64
N HIS A 30 9.30 -10.08 -3.52
CA HIS A 30 7.99 -10.64 -3.81
C HIS A 30 7.82 -10.76 -5.32
N THR A 31 7.38 -11.92 -5.80
CA THR A 31 7.16 -12.14 -7.24
C THR A 31 5.68 -12.12 -7.55
N GLU A 32 5.29 -11.33 -8.53
CA GLU A 32 3.94 -11.27 -9.07
C GLU A 32 3.93 -11.67 -10.54
N THR A 33 2.96 -12.49 -10.95
CA THR A 33 2.84 -12.91 -12.35
C THR A 33 1.77 -12.08 -13.05
N ALA A 34 2.19 -11.22 -13.98
CA ALA A 34 1.30 -10.59 -14.95
C ALA A 34 0.94 -11.60 -16.04
N LYS A 35 -0.33 -12.01 -16.10
CA LYS A 35 -0.79 -13.01 -17.08
C LYS A 35 -0.83 -12.41 -18.50
N GLY A 36 -0.39 -13.18 -19.48
CA GLY A 36 -0.42 -12.80 -20.89
C GLY A 36 -1.83 -12.49 -21.38
N ASN A 37 -1.97 -11.49 -22.25
CA ASN A 37 -3.25 -11.00 -22.79
C ASN A 37 -4.32 -10.70 -21.71
N SER A 38 -3.90 -10.22 -20.54
CA SER A 38 -4.77 -10.08 -19.38
C SER A 38 -4.62 -8.73 -18.67
N PHE A 39 -5.56 -8.47 -17.76
CA PHE A 39 -5.55 -7.34 -16.84
C PHE A 39 -5.39 -7.88 -15.41
N THR A 40 -4.17 -7.82 -14.90
CA THR A 40 -3.81 -8.44 -13.62
C THR A 40 -3.72 -7.38 -12.53
N LEU A 41 -4.54 -7.50 -11.49
CA LEU A 41 -4.40 -6.71 -10.25
C LEU A 41 -3.30 -7.33 -9.40
N MET A 42 -2.40 -6.50 -8.88
CA MET A 42 -1.33 -6.92 -7.98
C MET A 42 -1.02 -5.87 -6.92
N GLY A 43 -0.57 -6.34 -5.75
CA GLY A 43 -0.10 -5.49 -4.67
C GLY A 43 1.38 -5.18 -4.81
N VAL A 44 1.78 -3.97 -4.41
CA VAL A 44 3.20 -3.60 -4.31
C VAL A 44 3.63 -3.75 -2.85
N ASN A 45 3.96 -4.97 -2.42
CA ASN A 45 4.25 -5.30 -1.02
C ASN A 45 5.66 -4.92 -0.54
N VAL A 46 6.30 -3.98 -1.24
CA VAL A 46 7.61 -3.44 -0.89
C VAL A 46 7.57 -1.92 -0.91
N GLY A 47 8.35 -1.29 -0.04
CA GLY A 47 8.51 0.15 0.04
C GLY A 47 9.96 0.59 0.04
N ASN A 48 10.16 1.91 -0.03
CA ASN A 48 11.47 2.51 0.21
C ASN A 48 11.84 2.45 1.70
N ALA A 49 13.12 2.70 1.97
CA ALA A 49 13.63 2.86 3.33
C ALA A 49 12.90 3.99 4.07
N ILE A 50 12.88 3.90 5.40
CA ILE A 50 12.39 4.98 6.25
C ILE A 50 13.35 6.15 6.12
N ALA A 51 12.82 7.31 5.73
CA ALA A 51 13.56 8.55 5.63
C ALA A 51 13.59 9.30 6.97
N ALA A 52 12.49 9.27 7.72
CA ALA A 52 12.38 9.85 9.06
C ALA A 52 11.43 9.02 9.94
N ALA A 53 11.69 8.98 11.24
CA ALA A 53 10.81 8.40 12.23
C ALA A 53 10.99 9.10 13.58
N GLY A 54 9.91 9.18 14.36
CA GLY A 54 9.88 9.92 15.62
C GLY A 54 8.52 9.82 16.30
N GLU A 55 8.28 10.74 17.22
CA GLU A 55 6.98 10.94 17.88
C GLU A 55 6.55 12.39 17.64
N PHE A 56 5.27 12.62 17.34
CA PHE A 56 4.75 13.97 17.22
C PHE A 56 4.62 14.61 18.61
N ASP A 57 5.12 15.84 18.75
CA ASP A 57 4.97 16.63 19.97
C ASP A 57 3.60 17.30 20.08
N ALA A 58 2.87 17.42 18.97
CA ALA A 58 1.62 18.18 18.88
C ALA A 58 0.61 17.58 17.91
N ASP A 59 -0.64 18.04 18.00
CA ASP A 59 -1.77 17.57 17.19
C ASP A 59 -1.77 18.13 15.75
N ASP A 60 -0.61 18.59 15.25
CA ASP A 60 -0.40 19.23 13.94
C ASP A 60 0.83 18.68 13.18
N ALA A 61 1.18 17.42 13.42
CA ALA A 61 2.29 16.69 12.78
C ALA A 61 3.65 17.41 12.95
N THR A 62 3.85 18.01 14.12
CA THR A 62 5.09 18.66 14.54
C THR A 62 5.94 17.71 15.40
N ASP A 63 7.22 17.58 15.08
CA ASP A 63 8.29 16.99 15.89
C ASP A 63 9.40 18.04 16.03
N ASN A 64 9.56 18.61 17.22
CA ASN A 64 10.53 19.68 17.50
C ASN A 64 11.98 19.18 17.51
N ASP A 65 12.17 17.87 17.59
CA ASP A 65 13.47 17.22 17.58
C ASP A 65 13.86 16.71 16.17
N ALA A 66 13.01 16.90 15.16
CA ALA A 66 13.27 16.59 13.76
C ALA A 66 13.79 17.78 12.94
N ASP A 67 14.48 17.48 11.84
CA ASP A 67 14.77 18.42 10.74
C ASP A 67 14.33 17.79 9.41
N PHE A 68 13.04 17.90 9.08
CA PHE A 68 12.48 17.33 7.85
C PHE A 68 13.06 17.97 6.58
N THR A 69 13.57 19.20 6.65
CA THR A 69 14.26 19.82 5.51
C THR A 69 15.62 19.20 5.23
N ALA A 70 16.28 18.65 6.25
CA ALA A 70 17.52 17.90 6.10
C ALA A 70 17.30 16.41 5.82
N LEU A 71 16.21 15.83 6.34
CA LEU A 71 15.92 14.38 6.24
C LEU A 71 15.22 14.00 4.93
N LEU A 72 14.46 14.92 4.33
CA LEU A 72 13.64 14.64 3.16
C LEU A 72 14.16 15.46 1.96
N ASP A 73 14.38 14.79 0.83
CA ASP A 73 14.93 15.40 -0.38
C ASP A 73 13.86 16.23 -1.11
N ASP A 74 14.28 17.35 -1.70
CA ASP A 74 13.41 18.19 -2.52
C ASP A 74 13.03 17.49 -3.83
N GLY A 75 11.76 17.60 -4.22
CA GLY A 75 11.23 17.00 -5.44
C GLY A 75 10.92 15.49 -5.34
N VAL A 76 11.06 14.89 -4.16
CA VAL A 76 10.62 13.52 -3.87
C VAL A 76 9.28 13.54 -3.15
N SER A 77 8.34 12.71 -3.61
CA SER A 77 7.05 12.50 -2.93
C SER A 77 7.25 11.58 -1.73
N TYR A 78 6.65 11.94 -0.59
CA TYR A 78 6.73 11.17 0.64
C TYR A 78 5.33 10.87 1.17
N THR A 79 5.23 9.74 1.85
CA THR A 79 4.06 9.35 2.64
C THR A 79 4.47 9.23 4.10
N VAL A 80 3.69 9.85 4.98
CA VAL A 80 3.81 9.72 6.43
C VAL A 80 2.75 8.75 6.94
N GLN A 81 3.13 7.86 7.84
CA GLN A 81 2.25 6.93 8.52
C GLN A 81 2.28 7.20 10.02
N ASN A 82 1.10 7.29 10.63
CA ASN A 82 0.93 7.24 12.07
C ASN A 82 0.96 5.76 12.49
N ILE A 83 1.98 5.37 13.24
CA ILE A 83 2.21 3.98 13.65
C ILE A 83 1.23 3.57 14.76
N THR A 84 0.75 4.54 15.56
CA THR A 84 -0.23 4.31 16.61
C THR A 84 -1.60 3.95 16.02
N SER A 85 -2.07 4.69 15.00
CA SER A 85 -3.39 4.50 14.39
C SER A 85 -3.37 3.62 13.14
N GLY A 86 -2.22 3.44 12.52
CA GLY A 86 -2.05 2.75 11.22
C GLY A 86 -2.44 3.59 10.01
N GLU A 87 -3.00 4.79 10.21
CA GLU A 87 -3.40 5.71 9.14
C GLU A 87 -2.18 6.32 8.44
N SER A 88 -2.34 6.68 7.16
CA SER A 88 -1.27 7.30 6.38
C SER A 88 -1.81 8.36 5.43
N ALA A 89 -0.98 9.35 5.13
CA ALA A 89 -1.31 10.40 4.18
C ALA A 89 -0.06 10.92 3.47
N SER A 90 -0.27 11.54 2.31
CA SER A 90 0.81 12.21 1.57
C SER A 90 1.35 13.41 2.35
N VAL A 91 2.66 13.65 2.20
CA VAL A 91 3.31 14.88 2.65
C VAL A 91 3.17 15.92 1.54
N ASN A 92 2.34 16.93 1.79
CA ASN A 92 2.03 18.01 0.85
C ASN A 92 3.05 19.16 0.90
N GLY A 93 3.75 19.27 2.03
CA GLY A 93 4.79 20.26 2.30
C GLY A 93 5.50 19.94 3.62
N ARG A 94 6.54 20.71 3.93
CA ARG A 94 7.30 20.56 5.17
C ARG A 94 8.06 21.84 5.50
N ASP A 95 8.32 22.04 6.78
CA ASP A 95 9.42 22.87 7.27
C ASP A 95 10.39 22.01 8.08
N ALA A 96 11.23 22.60 8.96
CA ALA A 96 12.19 21.82 9.74
C ALA A 96 11.49 20.86 10.71
N THR A 97 10.40 21.28 11.36
CA THR A 97 9.81 20.55 12.48
C THR A 97 8.39 20.06 12.19
N THR A 98 7.76 20.51 11.10
CA THR A 98 6.36 20.23 10.82
C THR A 98 6.16 19.69 9.42
N LEU A 99 5.32 18.65 9.30
CA LEU A 99 4.85 18.14 8.02
C LEU A 99 3.46 18.72 7.71
N ASP A 100 3.29 19.24 6.50
CA ASP A 100 1.96 19.59 5.98
C ASP A 100 1.34 18.32 5.38
N THR A 101 0.31 17.80 6.04
CA THR A 101 -0.35 16.54 5.69
C THR A 101 -1.78 16.51 6.21
N ASP A 102 -2.66 15.77 5.53
CA ASP A 102 -4.04 15.54 5.96
C ASP A 102 -4.16 14.39 6.99
N LEU A 103 -3.03 13.90 7.52
CA LEU A 103 -2.99 12.85 8.53
C LEU A 103 -3.54 13.37 9.87
N ALA A 104 -4.54 12.69 10.42
CA ALA A 104 -4.96 12.93 11.79
C ALA A 104 -3.90 12.39 12.77
N VAL A 105 -3.36 13.27 13.61
CA VAL A 105 -2.32 12.94 14.59
C VAL A 105 -2.63 13.55 15.94
N SER A 106 -2.03 13.01 16.99
CA SER A 106 -2.06 13.54 18.34
C SER A 106 -0.66 13.58 18.93
N SER A 107 -0.44 14.47 19.90
CA SER A 107 0.79 14.49 20.69
C SER A 107 1.07 13.10 21.31
N GLY A 108 2.29 12.60 21.10
CA GLY A 108 2.74 11.26 21.48
C GLY A 108 2.53 10.17 20.43
N ASP A 109 1.92 10.48 19.27
CA ASP A 109 1.80 9.50 18.20
C ASP A 109 3.15 9.24 17.52
N ALA A 110 3.53 7.97 17.43
CA ALA A 110 4.72 7.56 16.68
C ALA A 110 4.49 7.63 15.17
N TYR A 111 5.50 8.02 14.40
CA TYR A 111 5.39 8.14 12.95
C TYR A 111 6.57 7.56 12.18
N GLU A 112 6.33 7.21 10.91
CA GLU A 112 7.36 6.94 9.91
C GLU A 112 7.07 7.68 8.60
N VAL A 113 8.10 8.26 8.01
CA VAL A 113 8.07 8.89 6.68
C VAL A 113 8.90 8.06 5.72
N ARG A 114 8.33 7.75 4.54
CA ARG A 114 9.00 7.01 3.47
C ARG A 114 8.80 7.71 2.15
N ALA A 115 9.82 7.67 1.30
CA ALA A 115 9.66 8.09 -0.09
C ALA A 115 8.65 7.17 -0.78
N ASP A 116 7.79 7.75 -1.61
CA ASP A 116 6.87 6.98 -2.42
C ASP A 116 7.64 6.10 -3.41
N VAL A 117 7.10 4.92 -3.65
CA VAL A 117 7.60 4.04 -4.69
C VAL A 117 7.17 4.61 -6.04
N THR A 118 8.06 4.58 -7.04
CA THR A 118 7.79 5.09 -8.38
C THR A 118 7.77 3.97 -9.43
N VAL A 119 7.16 4.23 -10.58
CA VAL A 119 7.20 3.33 -11.74
C VAL A 119 8.64 2.92 -12.08
N GLY A 120 9.57 3.88 -12.11
CA GLY A 120 10.98 3.63 -12.39
C GLY A 120 11.68 2.81 -11.31
N SER A 121 11.28 2.94 -10.04
CA SER A 121 11.83 2.09 -8.97
C SER A 121 11.30 0.65 -9.01
N LEU A 122 10.06 0.45 -9.45
CA LEU A 122 9.42 -0.88 -9.49
C LEU A 122 9.79 -1.69 -10.71
N PHE A 123 9.75 -1.04 -11.87
CA PHE A 123 9.92 -1.69 -13.16
C PHE A 123 11.28 -1.38 -13.79
N GLY A 124 12.07 -0.52 -13.14
CA GLY A 124 13.35 -0.04 -13.61
C GLY A 124 13.24 1.16 -14.55
N ALA A 125 14.23 2.05 -14.52
CA ALA A 125 14.23 3.29 -15.31
C ALA A 125 14.21 3.02 -16.82
N ALA A 126 14.75 1.88 -17.25
CA ALA A 126 14.77 1.43 -18.64
C ALA A 126 13.89 0.19 -18.88
N ASN A 127 12.91 -0.07 -18.01
CA ASN A 127 12.01 -1.23 -18.06
C ASN A 127 12.77 -2.58 -17.94
N GLU A 128 13.68 -2.66 -16.98
CA GLU A 128 14.41 -3.85 -16.59
C GLU A 128 13.48 -5.00 -16.15
N ALA A 129 12.26 -4.69 -15.69
CA ALA A 129 11.24 -5.69 -15.38
C ALA A 129 10.69 -6.43 -16.62
N GLY A 130 10.93 -5.94 -17.84
CA GLY A 130 10.59 -6.66 -19.06
C GLY A 130 9.12 -6.56 -19.49
N LEU A 131 8.42 -5.47 -19.12
CA LEU A 131 7.10 -5.17 -19.67
C LEU A 131 7.21 -4.96 -21.20
N GLY A 132 6.15 -5.31 -21.92
CA GLY A 132 6.08 -5.13 -23.37
C GLY A 132 6.24 -3.65 -23.73
N ALA A 133 7.34 -3.30 -24.39
CA ALA A 133 7.61 -1.94 -24.83
C ALA A 133 6.94 -1.65 -26.20
N GLY A 134 6.61 -0.39 -26.46
CA GLY A 134 6.01 0.01 -27.74
C GLY A 134 5.41 1.40 -27.71
N ASN A 135 4.17 1.55 -28.20
CA ASN A 135 3.43 2.80 -28.08
C ASN A 135 2.18 2.62 -27.20
N ALA A 136 1.41 3.68 -26.99
CA ALA A 136 0.21 3.68 -26.14
C ALA A 136 -0.82 2.57 -26.47
N THR A 137 -0.82 2.03 -27.70
CA THR A 137 -1.74 0.97 -28.15
C THR A 137 -1.13 -0.44 -28.19
N THR A 138 0.20 -0.57 -28.16
CA THR A 138 0.88 -1.87 -28.28
C THR A 138 1.67 -2.27 -27.05
N ALA A 139 2.15 -1.30 -26.26
CA ALA A 139 2.89 -1.55 -25.04
C ALA A 139 1.98 -2.13 -23.95
N ASP A 140 2.57 -2.84 -23.00
CA ASP A 140 1.92 -3.13 -21.73
C ASP A 140 1.69 -1.81 -20.97
N VAL A 141 0.62 -1.76 -20.17
CA VAL A 141 0.23 -0.54 -19.45
C VAL A 141 0.13 -0.84 -17.96
N VAL A 142 0.79 -0.02 -17.16
CA VAL A 142 0.64 0.04 -15.70
C VAL A 142 -0.47 1.03 -15.38
N TRP A 143 -1.52 0.58 -14.70
CA TRP A 143 -2.63 1.40 -14.25
C TRP A 143 -2.52 1.61 -12.75
N ILE A 144 -2.30 2.85 -12.36
CA ILE A 144 -2.08 3.24 -10.97
C ILE A 144 -3.32 4.01 -10.53
N PRO A 145 -4.06 3.54 -9.50
CA PRO A 145 -5.20 4.27 -8.97
C PRO A 145 -4.82 5.69 -8.55
N THR A 146 -5.67 6.64 -8.89
CA THR A 146 -5.61 8.03 -8.43
C THR A 146 -6.96 8.42 -7.83
N GLY A 147 -7.07 9.58 -7.18
CA GLY A 147 -8.35 10.06 -6.62
C GLY A 147 -9.48 10.15 -7.63
N ASP A 148 -9.16 10.35 -8.92
CA ASP A 148 -10.14 10.57 -10.00
C ASP A 148 -10.18 9.42 -11.04
N GLY A 149 -9.50 8.31 -10.80
CA GLY A 149 -9.45 7.18 -11.73
C GLY A 149 -8.10 6.48 -11.76
N PHE A 150 -7.44 6.48 -12.91
CA PHE A 150 -6.16 5.79 -13.09
C PHE A 150 -5.18 6.61 -13.93
N ALA A 151 -3.94 6.71 -13.44
CA ALA A 151 -2.81 7.05 -14.27
C ALA A 151 -2.43 5.82 -15.12
N GLN A 152 -2.28 6.02 -16.43
CA GLN A 152 -1.95 4.97 -17.39
C GLN A 152 -0.54 5.20 -17.92
N VAL A 153 0.41 4.40 -17.44
CA VAL A 153 1.84 4.55 -17.75
C VAL A 153 2.32 3.34 -18.55
N PHE A 154 3.08 3.57 -19.62
CA PHE A 154 3.66 2.53 -20.46
C PHE A 154 5.11 2.85 -20.80
N TYR A 155 5.88 1.83 -21.18
CA TYR A 155 7.26 2.04 -21.62
C TYR A 155 7.31 2.22 -23.15
N ASP A 156 7.75 3.40 -23.59
CA ASP A 156 7.94 3.72 -25.00
C ASP A 156 9.32 3.25 -25.47
N ASP A 157 9.36 2.46 -26.55
CA ASP A 157 10.61 1.91 -27.09
C ASP A 157 11.36 2.88 -28.02
N GLY A 158 10.86 4.11 -28.19
CA GLY A 158 11.39 5.15 -29.05
C GLY A 158 11.17 4.90 -30.55
N LYS A 159 10.54 3.78 -30.93
CA LYS A 159 10.31 3.39 -32.32
C LYS A 159 8.98 3.94 -32.82
N GLY A 160 8.89 5.25 -32.94
CA GLY A 160 7.71 5.96 -33.43
C GLY A 160 8.05 7.20 -34.24
N PHE A 161 7.05 7.75 -34.93
CA PHE A 161 7.15 9.06 -35.58
C PHE A 161 6.26 10.07 -34.85
N PRO A 162 6.79 11.22 -34.41
CA PRO A 162 8.19 11.66 -34.50
C PRO A 162 9.13 10.85 -33.58
N PRO A 163 10.43 10.74 -33.94
CA PRO A 163 11.40 10.03 -33.11
C PRO A 163 11.55 10.72 -31.75
N ARG A 164 11.58 9.91 -30.70
CA ARG A 164 11.75 10.36 -29.32
C ARG A 164 12.60 9.35 -28.55
N PRO A 165 13.31 9.77 -27.48
CA PRO A 165 13.99 8.84 -26.61
C PRO A 165 13.02 7.83 -26.01
N ALA A 166 13.47 6.59 -25.84
CA ALA A 166 12.77 5.59 -25.07
C ALA A 166 12.55 6.08 -23.63
N GLY A 167 11.53 5.56 -22.96
CA GLY A 167 11.27 5.87 -21.57
C GLY A 167 9.80 5.72 -21.19
N TRP A 168 9.52 5.96 -19.91
CA TRP A 168 8.17 5.86 -19.37
C TRP A 168 7.31 7.03 -19.83
N ARG A 169 6.12 6.76 -20.34
CA ARG A 169 5.18 7.77 -20.87
C ARG A 169 3.79 7.50 -20.34
N ALA A 170 3.00 8.56 -20.22
CA ALA A 170 1.59 8.45 -19.85
C ALA A 170 0.70 8.54 -21.10
N ILE A 171 -0.34 7.72 -21.14
CA ILE A 171 -1.34 7.76 -22.21
C ILE A 171 -2.05 9.12 -22.17
N GLY A 172 -2.02 9.85 -23.28
CA GLY A 172 -2.64 11.18 -23.39
C GLY A 172 -1.79 12.35 -22.87
N ALA A 173 -0.61 12.11 -22.27
CA ALA A 173 0.24 13.15 -21.68
C ALA A 173 1.45 13.57 -22.54
N GLY A 174 1.51 13.13 -23.80
CA GLY A 174 2.58 13.51 -24.73
C GLY A 174 3.89 12.76 -24.54
N GLY A 175 5.01 13.50 -24.51
CA GLY A 175 6.38 12.95 -24.53
C GLY A 175 7.17 13.09 -23.23
N ALA A 176 6.56 13.60 -22.16
CA ALA A 176 7.22 13.76 -20.87
C ALA A 176 7.56 12.40 -20.25
N ASP A 177 8.69 12.35 -19.54
CA ASP A 177 9.07 11.16 -18.79
C ASP A 177 8.19 10.95 -17.57
N GLN A 178 7.87 9.69 -17.30
CA GLN A 178 6.95 9.24 -16.24
C GLN A 178 7.58 8.17 -15.35
N ALA A 179 8.92 8.07 -15.35
CA ALA A 179 9.61 7.15 -14.44
C ALA A 179 9.35 7.54 -12.97
N GLY A 180 9.20 8.84 -12.71
CA GLY A 180 8.90 9.38 -11.38
C GLY A 180 7.42 9.34 -10.96
N THR A 181 6.53 8.72 -11.73
CA THR A 181 5.12 8.60 -11.31
C THR A 181 5.03 7.78 -10.02
N SER A 182 4.50 8.39 -8.96
CA SER A 182 4.30 7.77 -7.65
C SER A 182 3.24 6.67 -7.72
N VAL A 183 3.49 5.59 -6.98
CA VAL A 183 2.59 4.46 -6.76
C VAL A 183 2.24 4.43 -5.28
N PRO A 184 0.99 4.76 -4.90
CA PRO A 184 0.58 4.72 -3.50
C PRO A 184 0.76 3.32 -2.93
N PHE A 185 1.41 3.20 -1.77
CA PHE A 185 1.73 1.90 -1.20
C PHE A 185 0.49 1.11 -0.75
N THR A 186 -0.61 1.79 -0.48
CA THR A 186 -1.92 1.19 -0.14
C THR A 186 -2.72 0.76 -1.36
N ALA A 187 -2.34 1.22 -2.57
CA ALA A 187 -3.10 0.97 -3.79
C ALA A 187 -2.63 -0.32 -4.47
N GLY A 188 -3.59 -1.14 -4.88
CA GLY A 188 -3.35 -2.22 -5.84
C GLY A 188 -3.21 -1.64 -7.25
N ILE A 189 -2.16 -2.02 -7.98
CA ILE A 189 -1.95 -1.59 -9.37
C ILE A 189 -2.43 -2.66 -10.33
N PHE A 190 -2.81 -2.26 -11.55
CA PHE A 190 -3.04 -3.22 -12.61
C PHE A 190 -1.93 -3.21 -13.65
N ILE A 191 -1.59 -4.41 -14.13
CA ILE A 191 -0.81 -4.60 -15.33
C ILE A 191 -1.73 -5.09 -16.45
N GLN A 192 -1.94 -4.22 -17.44
CA GLN A 192 -2.50 -4.61 -18.72
C GLN A 192 -1.39 -5.19 -19.58
N ARG A 193 -1.27 -6.52 -19.57
CA ARG A 193 -0.30 -7.21 -20.40
C ARG A 193 -0.91 -7.50 -21.76
N ARG A 194 -0.36 -6.87 -22.79
CA ARG A 194 -0.71 -7.06 -24.20
C ARG A 194 0.18 -8.09 -24.88
N ALA A 195 1.32 -8.41 -24.28
CA ALA A 195 2.12 -9.58 -24.66
C ALA A 195 1.35 -10.88 -24.36
N ALA A 196 1.57 -11.91 -25.19
CA ALA A 196 0.89 -13.19 -25.06
C ALA A 196 1.44 -14.08 -23.94
N ASP A 197 2.72 -13.92 -23.62
CA ASP A 197 3.40 -14.69 -22.58
C ASP A 197 3.23 -14.03 -21.22
N ASP A 198 3.13 -14.85 -20.17
CA ASP A 198 3.17 -14.39 -18.78
C ASP A 198 4.50 -13.69 -18.47
N LEU A 199 4.50 -12.77 -17.50
CA LEU A 199 5.71 -12.16 -16.96
C LEU A 199 5.71 -12.19 -15.44
N ASP A 200 6.78 -12.73 -14.89
CA ASP A 200 7.08 -12.63 -13.48
C ASP A 200 7.82 -11.32 -13.21
N ILE A 201 7.22 -10.48 -12.37
CA ILE A 201 7.74 -9.20 -11.93
C ILE A 201 8.24 -9.40 -10.51
N VAL A 202 9.52 -9.12 -10.27
CA VAL A 202 10.14 -9.25 -8.96
C VAL A 202 10.23 -7.87 -8.32
N PHE A 203 9.45 -7.66 -7.27
CA PHE A 203 9.53 -6.48 -6.44
C PHE A 203 10.55 -6.70 -5.32
N VAL A 204 11.49 -5.77 -5.16
CA VAL A 204 12.52 -5.82 -4.11
C VAL A 204 12.47 -4.52 -3.33
N GLY A 205 12.44 -4.60 -2.00
CA GLY A 205 12.45 -3.41 -1.15
C GLY A 205 12.18 -3.73 0.31
N HIS A 206 11.94 -2.69 1.10
CA HIS A 206 11.65 -2.83 2.52
C HIS A 206 10.24 -3.35 2.73
N VAL A 207 10.11 -4.32 3.63
CA VAL A 207 8.82 -4.85 4.05
C VAL A 207 8.24 -3.97 5.14
N ARG A 208 6.93 -3.65 5.01
CA ARG A 208 6.17 -3.02 6.10
C ARG A 208 5.67 -4.08 7.05
N THR A 209 5.84 -3.81 8.34
CA THR A 209 5.53 -4.73 9.44
C THR A 209 4.52 -4.12 10.42
N GLU A 210 3.83 -3.07 9.98
CA GLU A 210 2.87 -2.30 10.76
C GLU A 210 1.46 -2.45 10.22
N ALA A 211 0.48 -2.43 11.12
CA ALA A 211 -0.92 -2.37 10.72
C ALA A 211 -1.13 -1.14 9.83
N THR A 212 -1.84 -1.33 8.72
CA THR A 212 -2.10 -0.27 7.75
C THR A 212 -3.60 -0.08 7.61
N SER A 213 -4.03 1.16 7.80
CA SER A 213 -5.41 1.58 7.57
C SER A 213 -5.51 2.32 6.24
N PHE A 214 -6.64 2.15 5.57
CA PHE A 214 -6.91 2.78 4.28
C PHE A 214 -8.37 3.21 4.18
N GLY A 215 -8.56 4.41 3.64
CA GLY A 215 -9.88 4.90 3.26
C GLY A 215 -10.48 4.07 2.13
N VAL A 216 -11.75 3.70 2.29
CA VAL A 216 -12.56 2.96 1.32
C VAL A 216 -13.79 3.79 0.98
N GLY A 217 -13.84 4.26 -0.26
CA GLY A 217 -15.00 4.93 -0.83
C GLY A 217 -16.11 3.95 -1.22
N THR A 218 -17.28 4.47 -1.57
CA THR A 218 -18.34 3.66 -2.16
C THR A 218 -17.91 3.14 -3.54
N GLY A 219 -18.28 1.91 -3.90
CA GLY A 219 -17.89 1.29 -5.18
C GLY A 219 -16.60 0.47 -5.06
N PHE A 220 -15.82 0.41 -6.15
CA PHE A 220 -14.59 -0.38 -6.20
C PHE A 220 -13.40 0.37 -5.61
N ASN A 221 -12.70 -0.28 -4.69
CA ASN A 221 -11.47 0.20 -4.08
C ASN A 221 -10.39 -0.85 -4.34
N PHE A 222 -9.29 -0.46 -4.98
CA PHE A 222 -8.20 -1.38 -5.34
C PHE A 222 -7.07 -1.23 -4.35
N LEU A 223 -6.82 -2.29 -3.61
CA LEU A 223 -6.06 -2.26 -2.38
C LEU A 223 -4.89 -3.21 -2.47
N ASN A 224 -3.81 -2.79 -1.85
CA ASN A 224 -2.67 -3.61 -1.58
C ASN A 224 -2.83 -4.25 -0.19
N ARG A 225 -2.57 -5.55 -0.08
CA ARG A 225 -2.52 -6.29 1.19
C ARG A 225 -1.40 -5.77 2.09
N VAL A 226 -0.41 -5.08 1.54
CA VAL A 226 0.80 -4.54 2.20
C VAL A 226 1.75 -5.63 2.71
N LEU A 227 1.23 -6.72 3.25
CA LEU A 227 1.99 -7.88 3.74
C LEU A 227 2.52 -8.75 2.60
N PRO A 228 3.82 -9.11 2.61
CA PRO A 228 4.46 -9.91 1.56
C PRO A 228 4.09 -11.40 1.62
N VAL A 229 3.36 -11.83 2.65
CA VAL A 229 2.93 -13.22 2.85
C VAL A 229 1.43 -13.37 2.65
N GLY A 230 1.02 -14.54 2.16
CA GLY A 230 -0.39 -14.93 2.06
C GLY A 230 -1.10 -14.81 3.40
N VAL A 231 -2.25 -14.14 3.41
CA VAL A 231 -3.12 -14.01 4.60
C VAL A 231 -4.45 -14.67 4.29
N ALA A 232 -4.92 -15.57 5.16
CA ALA A 232 -6.25 -16.17 5.03
C ALA A 232 -7.33 -15.12 5.32
N LEU A 233 -8.51 -15.22 4.69
CA LEU A 233 -9.60 -14.27 4.90
C LEU A 233 -9.98 -14.08 6.39
N ASP A 234 -9.99 -15.15 7.18
CA ASP A 234 -10.24 -15.09 8.63
C ASP A 234 -9.18 -14.28 9.40
N ASP A 235 -7.95 -14.25 8.90
CA ASP A 235 -6.81 -13.58 9.54
C ASP A 235 -6.69 -12.11 9.10
N THR A 236 -7.48 -11.66 8.11
CA THR A 236 -7.42 -10.28 7.60
C THR A 236 -8.09 -9.25 8.51
N GLY A 237 -9.08 -9.67 9.32
CA GLY A 237 -9.95 -8.78 10.09
C GLY A 237 -10.94 -7.97 9.25
N LEU A 238 -11.03 -8.22 7.94
CA LEU A 238 -11.92 -7.47 7.03
C LEU A 238 -13.39 -7.60 7.42
N GLU A 239 -13.79 -8.72 8.06
CA GLU A 239 -15.16 -8.99 8.48
C GLU A 239 -15.71 -8.00 9.52
N ALA A 240 -14.82 -7.31 10.24
CA ALA A 240 -15.18 -6.25 11.16
C ALA A 240 -15.58 -4.95 10.45
N PHE A 241 -15.12 -4.77 9.20
CA PHE A 241 -15.32 -3.55 8.43
C PHE A 241 -16.41 -3.67 7.36
N ILE A 242 -16.44 -4.80 6.66
CA ILE A 242 -17.30 -4.94 5.49
C ILE A 242 -18.77 -5.03 5.90
N ALA A 243 -19.65 -4.47 5.05
CA ALA A 243 -21.08 -4.65 5.20
C ALA A 243 -21.42 -6.14 5.01
N LYS A 244 -21.84 -6.78 6.10
CA LYS A 244 -22.22 -8.19 6.11
C LYS A 244 -23.57 -8.41 5.41
N GLY A 245 -23.72 -9.54 4.75
CA GLY A 245 -24.95 -9.87 4.04
C GLY A 245 -24.79 -11.03 3.08
N ASN A 246 -25.43 -10.94 1.92
CA ASN A 246 -25.28 -11.90 0.83
C ASN A 246 -24.53 -11.27 -0.35
N SER A 247 -24.30 -12.03 -1.42
CA SER A 247 -23.62 -11.56 -2.62
C SER A 247 -24.27 -10.33 -3.28
N GLY A 248 -25.55 -10.08 -3.05
CA GLY A 248 -26.29 -8.91 -3.53
C GLY A 248 -26.20 -7.70 -2.59
N SER A 249 -26.35 -7.89 -1.28
CA SER A 249 -26.47 -6.80 -0.30
C SER A 249 -25.20 -6.46 0.47
N GLY A 250 -24.30 -7.44 0.67
CA GLY A 250 -23.04 -7.23 1.36
C GLY A 250 -21.94 -6.70 0.44
N ASP A 251 -20.89 -6.14 1.05
CA ASP A 251 -19.67 -5.78 0.32
C ASP A 251 -19.01 -7.04 -0.25
N LEU A 252 -18.33 -6.90 -1.39
CA LEU A 252 -17.61 -8.00 -2.02
C LEU A 252 -16.10 -7.76 -1.99
N VAL A 253 -15.35 -8.77 -1.58
CA VAL A 253 -13.90 -8.83 -1.70
C VAL A 253 -13.56 -9.60 -2.97
N TRP A 254 -12.93 -8.94 -3.92
CA TRP A 254 -12.50 -9.49 -5.21
C TRP A 254 -11.01 -9.79 -5.13
N SER A 255 -10.65 -11.08 -5.12
CA SER A 255 -9.27 -11.53 -5.12
C SER A 255 -8.95 -12.16 -6.47
N PRO A 256 -7.88 -11.73 -7.17
CA PRO A 256 -7.34 -12.46 -8.31
C PRO A 256 -7.23 -13.96 -8.04
N ASP A 257 -7.64 -14.78 -9.00
CA ASP A 257 -7.63 -16.25 -8.90
C ASP A 257 -6.37 -16.91 -9.49
N GLY A 258 -5.41 -16.10 -9.96
CA GLY A 258 -4.19 -16.54 -10.63
C GLY A 258 -4.36 -16.95 -12.10
N ASN A 259 -5.60 -16.99 -12.61
CA ASN A 259 -5.95 -17.39 -13.96
C ASN A 259 -6.48 -16.23 -14.83
N GLY A 260 -6.29 -14.99 -14.37
CA GLY A 260 -6.80 -13.78 -15.02
C GLY A 260 -8.26 -13.45 -14.67
N GLY A 261 -8.86 -14.20 -13.74
CA GLY A 261 -10.18 -13.94 -13.17
C GLY A 261 -10.12 -13.49 -11.72
N TYR A 262 -11.29 -13.44 -11.08
CA TYR A 262 -11.44 -13.05 -9.68
C TYR A 262 -12.36 -14.02 -8.95
N ALA A 263 -11.92 -14.49 -7.79
CA ALA A 263 -12.80 -15.03 -6.77
C ALA A 263 -13.47 -13.87 -6.03
N GLN A 264 -14.78 -14.00 -5.78
CA GLN A 264 -15.57 -12.99 -5.06
C GLN A 264 -16.02 -13.57 -3.73
N TYR A 265 -15.68 -12.88 -2.65
CA TYR A 265 -16.03 -13.28 -1.29
C TYR A 265 -16.92 -12.25 -0.61
N TYR A 266 -17.80 -12.70 0.27
CA TYR A 266 -18.62 -11.87 1.15
C TYR A 266 -18.71 -12.51 2.53
N TYR A 267 -18.97 -11.71 3.56
CA TYR A 267 -19.19 -12.23 4.91
C TYR A 267 -20.67 -12.17 5.27
N THR A 268 -21.18 -13.23 5.90
CA THR A 268 -22.55 -13.32 6.41
C THR A 268 -22.54 -13.67 7.90
N ASP A 269 -23.43 -13.08 8.70
CA ASP A 269 -23.68 -13.51 10.08
C ASP A 269 -24.54 -14.78 10.14
N GLY A 270 -24.86 -15.38 8.98
CA GLY A 270 -25.71 -16.54 8.84
C GLY A 270 -27.20 -16.19 8.79
N GLY A 271 -28.03 -17.21 8.56
CA GLY A 271 -29.47 -17.06 8.37
C GLY A 271 -29.86 -16.84 6.90
N GLY A 272 -31.00 -16.17 6.68
CA GLY A 272 -31.55 -15.91 5.34
C GLY A 272 -32.21 -17.12 4.66
N PHE A 273 -32.63 -16.93 3.40
CA PHE A 273 -33.14 -17.99 2.53
C PHE A 273 -32.44 -17.92 1.15
N PRO A 274 -31.77 -19.00 0.69
CA PRO A 274 -31.54 -20.24 1.41
C PRO A 274 -30.69 -20.04 2.69
N PRO A 275 -30.85 -20.90 3.72
CA PRO A 275 -30.10 -20.75 4.96
C PRO A 275 -28.60 -20.84 4.71
N GLN A 276 -27.84 -19.94 5.33
CA GLN A 276 -26.38 -19.97 5.32
C GLN A 276 -25.85 -19.99 6.75
N SER A 277 -24.72 -20.67 6.95
CA SER A 277 -23.92 -20.56 8.17
C SER A 277 -23.14 -19.24 8.18
N ALA A 278 -22.84 -18.72 9.37
CA ALA A 278 -21.99 -17.54 9.50
C ALA A 278 -20.58 -17.81 8.95
N GLY A 279 -19.91 -16.79 8.43
CA GLY A 279 -18.54 -16.88 7.93
C GLY A 279 -18.35 -16.29 6.53
N TRP A 280 -17.16 -16.49 5.98
CA TRP A 280 -16.81 -16.08 4.63
C TRP A 280 -17.43 -17.02 3.60
N LYS A 281 -18.00 -16.46 2.54
CA LYS A 281 -18.67 -17.22 1.47
C LYS A 281 -18.15 -16.76 0.13
N ALA A 282 -18.05 -17.69 -0.83
CA ALA A 282 -17.75 -17.34 -2.21
C ALA A 282 -19.03 -17.23 -3.05
N VAL A 283 -19.07 -16.23 -3.93
CA VAL A 283 -20.18 -16.06 -4.88
C VAL A 283 -20.26 -17.27 -5.80
N GLY A 284 -21.43 -17.92 -5.84
CA GLY A 284 -21.66 -19.11 -6.66
C GLY A 284 -21.16 -20.43 -6.06
N ALA A 285 -20.60 -20.44 -4.84
CA ALA A 285 -20.02 -21.64 -4.20
C ALA A 285 -20.91 -22.28 -3.11
N GLY A 286 -22.15 -21.82 -2.93
CA GLY A 286 -23.05 -22.33 -1.89
C GLY A 286 -22.70 -21.84 -0.48
N ASP A 287 -22.91 -22.70 0.54
CA ASP A 287 -22.73 -22.37 1.97
C ASP A 287 -21.36 -22.81 2.54
N ALA A 288 -20.41 -23.18 1.69
CA ALA A 288 -19.07 -23.52 2.14
C ALA A 288 -18.37 -22.29 2.73
N ASP A 289 -17.80 -22.43 3.93
CA ASP A 289 -16.97 -21.40 4.53
C ASP A 289 -15.63 -21.27 3.77
N LYS A 290 -15.23 -20.03 3.53
CA LYS A 290 -14.05 -19.61 2.77
C LYS A 290 -13.03 -18.86 3.61
N GLY A 291 -13.17 -18.84 4.93
CA GLY A 291 -12.25 -18.15 5.83
C GLY A 291 -10.78 -18.55 5.69
N ALA A 292 -10.51 -19.82 5.35
CA ALA A 292 -9.15 -20.33 5.12
C ALA A 292 -8.56 -20.01 3.73
N GLU A 293 -9.32 -19.40 2.81
CA GLU A 293 -8.80 -19.04 1.49
C GLU A 293 -7.80 -17.89 1.62
N THR A 294 -6.68 -17.99 0.91
CA THR A 294 -5.63 -16.96 0.93
C THR A 294 -6.02 -15.80 0.02
N LEU A 295 -6.03 -14.58 0.57
CA LEU A 295 -6.22 -13.35 -0.18
C LEU A 295 -4.97 -13.05 -1.02
N ALA A 296 -5.12 -12.64 -2.27
CA ALA A 296 -4.01 -12.20 -3.11
C ALA A 296 -3.34 -10.92 -2.58
N SER A 297 -2.16 -10.60 -3.09
CA SER A 297 -1.42 -9.37 -2.74
C SER A 297 -2.18 -8.08 -3.08
N GLY A 298 -2.83 -8.06 -4.24
CA GLY A 298 -3.73 -7.00 -4.68
C GLY A 298 -5.14 -7.55 -4.72
N TYR A 299 -6.09 -6.83 -4.14
CA TYR A 299 -7.49 -7.22 -4.12
C TYR A 299 -8.37 -5.97 -4.23
N ALA A 300 -9.65 -6.15 -4.51
CA ALA A 300 -10.59 -5.05 -4.52
C ALA A 300 -11.70 -5.25 -3.48
N ILE A 301 -12.11 -4.16 -2.82
CA ILE A 301 -13.35 -4.13 -2.06
C ILE A 301 -14.39 -3.37 -2.86
N GLN A 302 -15.46 -4.05 -3.25
CA GLN A 302 -16.67 -3.43 -3.75
C GLN A 302 -17.56 -3.08 -2.55
N ARG A 303 -17.41 -1.84 -2.09
CA ARG A 303 -18.19 -1.25 -1.01
C ARG A 303 -19.59 -0.89 -1.51
N LYS A 304 -20.61 -1.53 -0.97
CA LYS A 304 -22.02 -1.23 -1.25
C LYS A 304 -22.66 -0.36 -0.15
N GLY A 305 -22.03 -0.30 1.03
CA GLY A 305 -22.39 0.63 2.11
C GLY A 305 -21.75 2.01 1.95
N GLU A 306 -21.86 2.84 3.00
CA GLU A 306 -21.22 4.16 3.09
C GLU A 306 -19.69 4.08 3.14
N ALA A 307 -19.01 5.13 2.71
CA ALA A 307 -17.54 5.22 2.81
C ALA A 307 -17.05 5.10 4.27
N GLY A 308 -15.84 4.57 4.47
CA GLY A 308 -15.23 4.39 5.79
C GLY A 308 -13.73 4.05 5.72
N SER A 309 -13.08 3.81 6.86
CA SER A 309 -11.67 3.34 6.91
C SER A 309 -11.60 1.85 7.26
N VAL A 310 -10.87 1.07 6.47
CA VAL A 310 -10.52 -0.34 6.77
C VAL A 310 -9.14 -0.37 7.38
N SER A 311 -8.96 -1.12 8.45
CA SER A 311 -7.63 -1.55 8.90
C SER A 311 -7.42 -3.01 8.54
N VAL A 312 -6.34 -3.32 7.85
CA VAL A 312 -5.89 -4.72 7.72
C VAL A 312 -4.97 -4.99 8.90
N ALA A 313 -5.43 -5.89 9.78
CA ALA A 313 -4.63 -6.34 10.90
C ALA A 313 -3.44 -7.16 10.38
N ILE A 314 -2.32 -7.08 11.11
CA ILE A 314 -1.26 -8.07 10.92
C ILE A 314 -1.71 -9.34 11.62
N PRO A 315 -1.73 -10.49 10.93
CA PRO A 315 -2.06 -11.77 11.56
C PRO A 315 -1.25 -11.99 12.83
N ASN A 316 -1.93 -12.35 13.92
CA ASN A 316 -1.27 -12.73 15.17
C ASN A 316 -0.34 -13.91 14.89
N GLY A 317 0.96 -13.74 15.12
CA GLY A 317 1.96 -14.82 14.96
C GLY A 317 2.80 -14.78 13.69
N LEU A 318 2.75 -13.70 12.90
CA LEU A 318 3.85 -13.40 11.96
C LEU A 318 5.07 -12.91 12.75
N ASP A 319 5.86 -13.87 13.22
CA ASP A 319 7.24 -13.62 13.63
C ASP A 319 8.04 -13.43 12.32
N LEU A 320 8.39 -12.18 12.00
CA LEU A 320 9.26 -11.82 10.88
C LEU A 320 10.72 -11.72 11.33
#